data_AF-A0A3R7EBP6-F1
#
_entry.id   AF-A0A3R7EBP6-F1
#
_cell.length_a   1.000
_cell.length_b   1.000
_cell.length_c   1.000
_cell.angle_alpha   90.00
_cell.angle_beta   90.00
_cell.angle_gamma   90.00
#
_symmetry.space_group_name_H-M   'P 1'
#
loop_
_entity.id
_entity.type
_entity.pdbx_description
1 polymer ?
#
loop_
_entity_poly.entity_id
_entity_poly.type
_entity_poly.pdbx_seq_one_letter_code
_entity_poly.pdbx_strand_id
1 'polypeptide(L)' 'MNARKAGRKAARHSLDGHIRFVVATARSIEVLDLRAVATRGSRIDVIAAYFAGKCVTPRKH' A
#
# COMPACT_ATOMS: atom_id res chain seq x y z
N MET A 1 -12.88 -1.73 0.25
CA MET A 1 -12.25 -1.26 1.51
C MET A 1 -12.00 0.23 1.38
N ASN A 2 -12.19 1.05 2.43
CA ASN A 2 -11.86 2.48 2.36
C ASN A 2 -10.37 2.73 2.68
N ALA A 3 -9.84 3.89 2.27
CA ALA A 3 -8.42 4.23 2.43
C ALA A 3 -7.95 4.20 3.90
N ARG A 4 -8.79 4.65 4.84
CA ARG A 4 -8.45 4.66 6.27
C ARG A 4 -8.31 3.25 6.84
N LYS A 5 -9.20 2.32 6.47
CA LYS A 5 -9.12 0.91 6.89
C LYS A 5 -7.94 0.21 6.22
N ALA A 6 -7.67 0.51 4.95
CA ALA A 6 -6.51 0.00 4.24
C ALA A 6 -5.19 0.49 4.86
N GLY A 7 -5.09 1.76 5.24
CA GLY A 7 -3.94 2.33 5.93
C GLY A 7 -3.66 1.65 7.28
N ARG A 8 -4.69 1.43 8.11
CA ARG A 8 -4.52 0.67 9.36
C ARG A 8 -4.06 -0.77 9.12
N LYS A 9 -4.60 -1.42 8.09
CA LYS A 9 -4.19 -2.77 7.69
C LYS A 9 -2.72 -2.77 7.24
N ALA A 10 -2.33 -1.85 6.36
CA ALA A 10 -0.96 -1.70 5.86
C ALA A 10 0.03 -1.42 7.00
N ALA A 11 -0.30 -0.51 7.92
CA ALA A 11 0.51 -0.23 9.09
C ALA A 11 0.75 -1.50 9.91
N ARG A 12 -0.31 -2.23 10.29
CA ARG A 12 -0.19 -3.48 11.06
C ARG A 12 0.62 -4.55 10.33
N HIS A 13 0.41 -4.70 9.03
CA HIS A 13 1.11 -5.69 8.21
C HIS A 13 2.56 -5.31 7.90
N SER A 14 2.97 -4.07 8.11
CA SER A 14 4.35 -3.60 7.90
C SER A 14 5.25 -3.78 9.13
N LEU A 15 4.69 -4.26 10.24
CA LEU A 15 5.45 -4.54 11.47
C LEU A 15 6.37 -5.76 11.32
N ASP A 16 6.18 -6.56 10.27
CA ASP A 16 7.04 -7.69 9.91
C ASP A 16 8.34 -7.27 9.19
N GLY A 17 8.60 -5.97 9.07
CA GLY A 17 9.78 -5.45 8.40
C GLY A 17 9.64 -5.32 6.88
N HIS A 18 8.44 -5.54 6.32
CA HIS A 18 8.19 -5.35 4.90
C HIS A 18 7.35 -4.10 4.61
N ILE A 19 7.67 -3.42 3.51
CA ILE A 19 6.88 -2.27 3.06
C ILE A 19 5.53 -2.74 2.52
N ARG A 20 4.45 -2.06 2.94
CA ARG A 20 3.09 -2.31 2.48
C ARG A 20 2.55 -1.08 1.76
N PHE A 21 2.04 -1.27 0.56
CA PHE A 21 1.48 -0.21 -0.27
C PHE A 21 -0.03 -0.25 -0.20
N VAL A 22 -0.65 0.89 0.12
CA VAL A 22 -2.07 1.10 -0.11
C VAL A 22 -2.22 1.57 -1.54
N VAL A 23 -2.87 0.75 -2.36
CA VAL A 23 -3.07 1.01 -3.79
C VAL A 23 -4.55 1.18 -4.07
N ALA A 24 -4.87 2.14 -4.95
CA ALA A 24 -6.16 2.21 -5.61
C ALA A 24 -6.08 1.54 -6.99
N THR A 25 -7.09 0.73 -7.28
CA THR A 25 -7.41 0.24 -8.62
C THR A 25 -8.72 0.87 -9.07
N ALA A 26 -9.11 0.66 -10.33
CA ALA A 26 -10.41 1.11 -10.84
C ALA A 26 -11.62 0.53 -10.06
N ARG A 27 -11.43 -0.54 -9.27
CA ARG A 27 -12.52 -1.28 -8.60
C ARG A 27 -12.44 -1.26 -7.08
N SER A 28 -11.26 -1.02 -6.51
CA SER A 28 -11.00 -1.30 -5.09
C SER A 28 -9.78 -0.55 -4.57
N ILE A 29 -9.70 -0.44 -3.24
CA ILE A 29 -8.46 -0.12 -2.51
C ILE A 29 -7.95 -1.41 -1.87
N GLU A 30 -6.68 -1.70 -2.10
CA GLU A 30 -5.99 -2.90 -1.65
C GLU A 30 -4.70 -2.58 -0.90
N VAL A 31 -4.19 -3.56 -0.15
CA VAL A 31 -2.87 -3.49 0.50
C VAL A 31 -2.00 -4.56 -0.12
N LEU A 32 -0.91 -4.15 -0.75
CA LEU A 32 0.01 -5.02 -1.48
C LEU A 32 1.43 -4.91 -0.90
N ASP A 33 2.23 -5.96 -1.05
CA ASP A 33 3.68 -5.85 -0.92
C ASP A 33 4.34 -5.49 -2.26
N LEU A 34 5.66 -5.28 -2.23
CA LEU A 34 6.44 -4.91 -3.41
C LEU A 34 6.33 -5.94 -4.53
N ARG A 35 6.31 -7.25 -4.21
CA ARG A 35 6.22 -8.30 -5.23
C ARG A 35 4.87 -8.26 -5.92
N ALA A 36 3.79 -8.16 -5.15
CA ALA A 36 2.43 -8.07 -5.67
C ALA A 36 2.20 -6.81 -6.51
N VAL A 37 2.84 -5.69 -6.15
CA VAL A 37 2.87 -4.45 -6.96
C VAL A 37 3.61 -4.69 -8.27
N ALA A 38 4.81 -5.25 -8.24
CA ALA A 38 5.64 -5.49 -9.43
C ALA A 38 5.02 -6.49 -10.41
N THR A 39 4.29 -7.49 -9.91
CA THR A 39 3.59 -8.46 -10.75
C THR A 39 2.25 -7.95 -11.27
N ARG A 40 1.77 -6.80 -10.80
CA ARG A 40 0.50 -6.23 -11.24
C ARG A 40 0.72 -5.55 -12.60
N GLY A 41 0.28 -6.19 -13.67
CA GLY A 41 0.31 -5.61 -15.02
C GLY A 41 -0.72 -4.49 -15.27
N SER A 42 -1.49 -4.09 -14.26
CA SER A 42 -2.52 -3.05 -14.35
C SER A 42 -2.01 -1.73 -13.81
N ARG A 43 -2.53 -0.61 -14.33
CA ARG A 43 -2.30 0.73 -13.76
C ARG A 43 -2.86 0.76 -12.34
N ILE A 44 -1.95 0.80 -11.36
CA ILE A 44 -2.27 0.96 -9.93
C ILE A 44 -1.78 2.31 -9.47
N ASP A 45 -2.60 3.01 -8.67
CA ASP A 45 -2.21 4.27 -8.07
C ASP A 45 -1.81 4.01 -6.62
N VAL A 46 -0.53 4.23 -6.30
CA VAL A 46 -0.03 4.13 -4.94
C VAL A 46 -0.47 5.38 -4.17
N ILE A 47 -1.36 5.20 -3.19
CA ILE A 47 -1.89 6.29 -2.37
C ILE A 47 -0.97 6.57 -1.17
N ALA A 48 -0.44 5.50 -0.57
CA ALA A 48 0.44 5.57 0.60
C ALA A 48 1.31 4.32 0.68
N ALA A 49 2.49 4.43 1.28
CA ALA A 49 3.31 3.31 1.68
C ALA A 49 3.46 3.27 3.20
N TYR A 50 3.68 2.10 3.78
CA TYR A 50 3.87 1.90 5.21
C TYR A 50 5.07 1.01 5.49
N PHE A 51 5.87 1.37 6.50
CA PHE A 51 7.01 0.60 6.98
C PHE A 51 7.09 0.71 8.51
N ALA A 52 7.31 -0.43 9.19
CA ALA A 52 7.39 -0.48 10.66
C ALA A 52 6.22 0.22 11.37
N GLY A 53 5.00 0.08 10.82
CA GLY A 53 3.78 0.67 11.35
C GLY A 53 3.56 2.15 11.00
N LYS A 54 4.51 2.81 10.33
CA LYS A 54 4.47 4.24 10.02
C LYS A 54 4.19 4.48 8.54
N CYS A 55 3.42 5.53 8.25
CA CYS A 55 3.21 5.98 6.87
C CYS A 55 4.51 6.57 6.34
N VAL A 56 4.98 6.05 5.21
CA VAL A 56 6.10 6.55 4.42
C VAL A 56 5.50 7.25 3.22
N THR A 57 5.48 8.57 3.24
CA THR A 57 4.90 9.36 2.14
C THR A 57 5.70 9.11 0.87
N PRO A 58 5.10 8.63 -0.23
CA PRO A 58 5.80 8.59 -1.50
C PRO A 58 6.10 10.03 -1.93
N ARG A 59 7.36 10.38 -2.16
CA ARG A 59 7.71 11.66 -2.79
C ARG A 59 7.13 11.63 -4.19
N LYS A 60 6.18 12.52 -4.49
CA LYS A 60 5.74 12.75 -5.87
C LYS A 60 6.95 13.30 -6.63
N HIS A 61 7.45 12.54 -7.59
CA HIS A 61 8.29 13.06 -8.67
C HIS A 61 7.39 13.40 -9.85
#